data_AF-W1X815-F1
#
_entry.id   AF-W1X815-F1
#
_cell.length_a   1.000
_cell.length_b   1.000
_cell.length_c   1.000
_cell.angle_alpha   90.00
_cell.angle_beta   90.00
_cell.angle_gamma   90.00
#
_symmetry.space_group_name_H-M   'P 1'
#
loop_
_entity.id
_entity.type
_entity.pdbx_description
1 polymer ?
#
loop_
_entity_poly.entity_id
_entity_poly.type
_entity_poly.pdbx_seq_one_letter_code
_entity_poly.pdbx_strand_id
1 'polypeptide(L)' 'GFEDFMLKEIHEQPKAIRDTMAGRISMEKSMILDDLKITKEDLENTDRVFIVACGTAYHAGLVGKNVIESLARIPV' A
#
# COMPACT_ATOMS: atom_id res chain seq x y z
N GLY A 1 9.76 -4.63 28.48
CA GLY A 1 10.33 -4.07 27.25
C GLY A 1 10.86 -5.20 26.40
N PHE A 2 11.15 -4.97 25.13
CA PHE A 2 11.81 -5.94 24.25
C PHE A 2 13.34 -5.81 24.37
N GLU A 3 14.06 -6.87 24.00
CA GLU A 3 15.53 -6.93 24.05
C GLU A 3 16.20 -5.96 23.07
N ASP A 4 15.63 -5.82 21.87
CA ASP A 4 16.09 -4.90 20.83
C ASP A 4 14.91 -4.32 20.03
N PHE A 5 15.21 -3.31 19.20
CA PHE A 5 14.21 -2.63 18.39
C PHE A 5 13.62 -3.52 17.29
N MET A 6 14.41 -4.44 16.72
CA MET A 6 13.92 -5.33 15.67
C MET A 6 12.86 -6.29 16.22
N LEU A 7 13.09 -6.88 17.39
CA LEU A 7 12.13 -7.74 18.07
C LEU A 7 10.86 -6.98 18.45
N LYS A 8 11.01 -5.73 18.93
CA LYS A 8 9.87 -4.83 19.18
C LYS A 8 9.06 -4.61 17.91
N GLU A 9 9.70 -4.20 16.81
CA GLU A 9 9.05 -3.88 15.54
C GLU A 9 8.30 -5.08 14.95
N ILE A 10 8.88 -6.28 15.06
CA ILE A 10 8.22 -7.53 14.64
C ILE A 10 6.92 -7.75 15.44
N HIS A 11 6.95 -7.59 16.76
CA HIS A 11 5.77 -7.75 17.60
C HIS A 11 4.74 -6.62 17.42
N GLU A 12 5.17 -5.43 16.99
CA GLU A 12 4.30 -4.29 16.72
C GLU A 12 3.61 -4.32 15.35
N GLN A 13 3.98 -5.25 14.45
CA GLN A 13 3.37 -5.36 13.12
C GLN A 13 1.83 -5.38 13.11
N PRO A 14 1.11 -6.07 14.02
CA PRO A 14 -0.35 -6.03 14.05
C PRO A 14 -0.90 -4.62 14.30
N LYS A 15 -0.20 -3.81 15.10
CA LYS A 15 -0.53 -2.41 15.32
C LYS A 15 -0.18 -1.58 14.08
N ALA A 16 1.02 -1.75 13.51
CA ALA A 16 1.45 -1.04 12.32
C ALA A 16 0.48 -1.21 11.13
N ILE A 17 -0.07 -2.41 10.95
CA ILE A 17 -1.10 -2.68 9.92
C ILE A 17 -2.38 -1.88 10.22
N ARG A 18 -2.88 -1.91 11.46
CA ARG A 18 -4.07 -1.14 11.86
C ARG A 18 -3.86 0.36 11.67
N ASP A 19 -2.71 0.87 12.11
CA ASP A 19 -2.38 2.29 12.00
C ASP A 19 -2.26 2.72 10.53
N THR A 20 -1.74 1.85 9.64
CA THR A 20 -1.67 2.12 8.19
C THR A 20 -3.05 2.20 7.53
N MET A 21 -4.04 1.46 8.05
CA MET A 21 -5.41 1.42 7.52
C MET A 21 -6.33 2.44 8.21
N ALA A 22 -5.95 2.95 9.38
CA ALA A 22 -6.76 3.85 10.19
C ALA A 22 -7.12 5.12 9.41
N GLY A 23 -8.40 5.49 9.42
CA GLY A 23 -8.93 6.65 8.70
C GLY A 23 -9.06 6.45 7.17
N ARG A 24 -8.58 5.34 6.61
CA ARG A 24 -8.63 5.05 5.16
C ARG A 24 -9.72 4.05 4.77
N ILE A 25 -10.48 3.55 5.73
CA ILE A 25 -11.58 2.63 5.52
C ILE A 25 -12.80 3.16 6.26
N SER A 26 -13.87 3.43 5.53
CA SER A 26 -15.13 3.91 6.08
C SER A 26 -15.87 2.81 6.84
N MET A 27 -16.87 3.18 7.63
CA MET A 27 -17.76 2.20 8.29
C MET A 27 -18.52 1.33 7.29
N GLU A 28 -18.72 1.82 6.06
CA GLU A 28 -19.37 1.09 4.95
C GLU A 28 -18.38 0.23 4.16
N LYS A 29 -17.13 0.09 4.62
CA LYS A 29 -16.04 -0.66 3.97
C LYS A 29 -15.62 -0.09 2.60
N SER A 30 -15.89 1.18 2.35
CA SER A 30 -15.29 1.91 1.23
C SER A 30 -13.90 2.44 1.61
N MET A 31 -13.01 2.54 0.62
CA MET A 31 -11.68 3.10 0.81
C MET A 31 -11.76 4.64 0.72
N ILE A 32 -11.11 5.33 1.66
CA ILE A 32 -11.01 6.79 1.72
C ILE A 32 -9.55 7.16 1.46
N LEU A 33 -9.30 7.90 0.37
CA LEU A 33 -7.97 8.32 -0.05
C LEU A 33 -7.97 9.82 -0.42
N ASP A 34 -8.68 10.64 0.36
CA ASP A 34 -8.97 12.04 0.04
C ASP A 34 -7.71 12.93 -0.05
N ASP A 35 -6.59 12.49 0.53
CA ASP A 35 -5.29 13.16 0.39
C ASP A 35 -4.63 12.96 -0.99
N LEU A 36 -5.11 12.02 -1.79
CA LEU A 36 -4.60 11.77 -3.15
C LEU A 36 -5.20 12.77 -4.13
N LYS A 37 -4.33 13.57 -4.74
CA LYS A 37 -4.68 14.48 -5.84
C LYS A 37 -4.68 13.77 -7.19
N ILE A 38 -5.29 12.59 -7.26
CA ILE A 38 -5.42 11.81 -8.50
C ILE A 38 -6.90 11.83 -8.87
N THR A 39 -7.22 12.38 -10.03
CA THR A 39 -8.59 12.43 -10.52
C THR A 39 -8.99 11.11 -11.17
N LYS A 40 -10.30 10.90 -11.34
CA LYS A 40 -10.82 9.76 -12.09
C LYS A 40 -10.30 9.75 -13.54
N GLU A 41 -10.17 10.92 -14.15
CA GLU A 41 -9.62 11.09 -15.49
C GLU A 41 -8.14 10.69 -15.56
N ASP A 42 -7.33 11.04 -14.55
CA ASP A 42 -5.93 10.61 -14.48
C ASP A 42 -5.82 9.07 -14.44
N LEU A 43 -6.68 8.41 -13.67
CA LEU A 43 -6.72 6.95 -13.57
C LEU A 43 -7.18 6.30 -14.88
N GLU A 44 -8.21 6.84 -15.53
CA GLU A 44 -8.73 6.33 -16.80
C GLU A 44 -7.72 6.47 -17.95
N ASN A 45 -6.88 7.50 -17.90
CA ASN A 45 -5.82 7.73 -18.88
C ASN A 45 -4.49 7.01 -18.55
N THR A 46 -4.38 6.35 -17.40
CA THR A 46 -3.17 5.62 -17.00
C THR A 46 -3.14 4.24 -17.64
N ASP A 47 -2.16 3.97 -18.50
CA ASP A 47 -1.99 2.69 -19.17
C ASP A 47 -0.91 1.78 -18.56
N ARG A 48 -0.13 2.29 -17.60
CA ARG A 48 0.99 1.58 -16.96
C ARG A 48 1.35 2.19 -15.61
N VAL A 49 1.83 1.35 -14.69
CA VAL A 49 2.47 1.78 -13.44
C VAL A 49 3.95 1.39 -13.45
N PHE A 50 4.81 2.18 -12.82
CA PHE A 50 6.21 1.83 -12.57
C PHE A 50 6.47 1.86 -11.07
N ILE A 51 6.98 0.76 -10.51
CA ILE A 51 7.39 0.70 -9.10
C ILE A 51 8.91 0.86 -9.02
N VAL A 52 9.37 1.99 -8.46
CA VAL A 52 10.80 2.31 -8.30
C VAL A 52 11.16 2.25 -6.81
N ALA A 53 12.00 1.28 -6.43
CA ALA A 53 12.39 1.04 -5.04
C ALA A 53 13.71 0.25 -4.93
N CYS A 54 14.30 0.22 -3.74
CA CYS A 54 15.52 -0.54 -3.41
C CYS A 54 15.32 -1.42 -2.17
N GLY A 55 16.08 -2.51 -2.05
CA GLY A 55 16.10 -3.38 -0.87
C GLY A 55 14.72 -3.97 -0.53
N THR A 56 14.33 -3.94 0.75
CA THR A 56 13.03 -4.47 1.21
C THR A 56 11.83 -3.78 0.57
N ALA A 57 11.94 -2.49 0.21
CA ALA A 57 10.88 -1.78 -0.50
C ALA A 57 10.67 -2.33 -1.93
N TYR A 58 11.74 -2.78 -2.59
CA TYR A 58 11.62 -3.49 -3.88
C TYR A 58 10.87 -4.82 -3.72
N HIS A 59 11.13 -5.57 -2.65
CA HIS A 59 10.39 -6.81 -2.36
C HIS A 59 8.90 -6.56 -2.12
N ALA A 60 8.54 -5.50 -1.38
CA ALA A 60 7.14 -5.08 -1.24
C ALA A 60 6.53 -4.69 -2.60
N GLY A 61 7.30 -4.02 -3.44
CA GLY A 61 6.92 -3.66 -4.81
C GLY A 61 6.58 -4.87 -5.68
N LEU A 62 7.32 -5.98 -5.59
CA LEU A 62 7.01 -7.21 -6.32
C LEU A 62 5.67 -7.83 -5.90
N VAL A 63 5.33 -7.77 -4.62
CA VAL A 63 4.01 -8.19 -4.13
C VAL A 63 2.93 -7.23 -4.65
N GLY A 64 3.19 -5.92 -4.57
CA GLY A 64 2.30 -4.87 -5.05
C GLY A 64 1.98 -4.99 -6.54
N LYS A 65 3.00 -5.26 -7.38
CA LYS A 65 2.86 -5.52 -8.83
C LYS A 65 1.76 -6.55 -9.10
N ASN A 66 1.85 -7.73 -8.46
CA ASN A 66 0.89 -8.80 -8.67
C ASN A 66 -0.55 -8.38 -8.28
N VAL A 67 -0.69 -7.66 -7.16
CA VAL A 67 -2.01 -7.17 -6.70
C VAL A 67 -2.57 -6.14 -7.68
N ILE A 68 -1.79 -5.14 -8.08
CA ILE A 68 -2.23 -4.07 -8.98
C ILE A 68 -2.58 -4.64 -10.35
N GLU A 69 -1.74 -5.49 -10.95
CA GLU A 69 -2.03 -6.13 -12.24
C GLU A 69 -3.32 -6.96 -12.19
N SER A 70 -3.57 -7.66 -11.09
CA SER A 70 -4.76 -8.50 -10.93
C SER A 70 -6.07 -7.68 -10.82
N LEU A 71 -6.01 -6.51 -10.18
CA LEU A 71 -7.17 -5.67 -9.90
C LEU A 71 -7.44 -4.65 -11.01
N ALA A 72 -6.41 -3.92 -11.43
CA ALA A 72 -6.51 -2.80 -12.37
C ALA A 72 -6.32 -3.22 -13.83
N ARG A 73 -5.78 -4.42 -14.10
CA ARG A 73 -5.57 -4.97 -15.46
C ARG A 73 -4.68 -4.11 -16.37
N ILE A 74 -3.81 -3.29 -15.77
CA ILE A 74 -2.78 -2.53 -16.48
C ILE A 74 -1.40 -3.12 -16.18
N PRO A 75 -0.44 -3.06 -17.12
CA PRO A 75 0.95 -3.44 -16.88
C PRO A 75 1.59 -2.69 -15.71
N VAL A 76 2.38 -3.40 -14.90
CA VAL A 76 3.16 -2.84 -13.79
C VAL A 76 4.62 -3.32 -13.82
#